data_AF-A0A1W0W429-F1
#
_entry.id   AF-A0A1W0W429-F1
#
_cell.length_a   1.000
_cell.length_b   1.000
_cell.length_c   1.000
_cell.angle_alpha   90.00
_cell.angle_beta   90.00
_cell.angle_gamma   90.00
#
_symmetry.space_group_name_H-M   'P 1'
#
loop_
_entity.id
_entity.type
_entity.pdbx_description
1 polymer ?
#
loop_
_entity_poly.entity_id
_entity_poly.type
_entity_poly.pdbx_seq_one_letter_code
_entity_poly.pdbx_strand_id
1 'polypeptide(L)'
;MEHIEQIAHEIENLKKKLAWAWVYNVDKKIGKQEETLEKLKERIPACQERIDRNTAIIEELRKEFIVKEENFRSFLEKTREARRMKEKMDHDICEEYFEKASTICAETEVEALGGVDGSIEQLSACITKLKQKIQQESRRYTETIDNLRALHDKKGQKILRKQQIYAGFRDKLNACQKALDLRWMKFQRNAGLLKRQLTWLFNEHLGKKGISGHINVDYKNEVLSVELTMPQDASRDTIRDTRGLSGGERSFSTLCFTLSLHGMTEAPFRAMDEFDVFM
;
A
#
# COMPACT_ATOMS: atom_id res chain seq x y z
N MET A 1 -13.85 -87.94 143.57
CA MET A 1 -14.11 -86.58 143.03
C MET A 1 -12.86 -85.93 142.42
N GLU A 2 -11.64 -86.46 142.63
CA GLU A 2 -10.38 -85.88 142.12
C GLU A 2 -10.17 -85.98 140.60
N HIS A 3 -10.78 -86.95 139.90
CA HIS A 3 -10.62 -87.10 138.44
C HIS A 3 -11.34 -86.03 137.61
N ILE A 4 -12.38 -85.39 138.14
CA ILE A 4 -13.14 -84.36 137.42
C ILE A 4 -12.35 -83.04 137.41
N GLU A 5 -11.60 -82.75 138.48
CA GLU A 5 -10.76 -81.55 138.59
C GLU A 5 -9.53 -81.61 137.67
N GLN A 6 -8.90 -82.80 137.50
CA GLN A 6 -7.79 -82.98 136.56
C GLN A 6 -8.22 -82.76 135.10
N ILE A 7 -9.37 -83.31 134.69
CA ILE A 7 -9.89 -83.14 133.33
C ILE A 7 -10.28 -81.68 133.08
N ALA A 8 -10.86 -80.98 134.07
CA ALA A 8 -11.15 -79.56 133.96
C ALA A 8 -9.87 -78.72 133.78
N HIS A 9 -8.81 -79.04 134.51
CA HIS A 9 -7.51 -78.36 134.41
C HIS A 9 -6.83 -78.61 133.06
N GLU A 10 -6.94 -79.82 132.50
CA GLU A 10 -6.44 -80.13 131.16
C GLU A 10 -7.23 -79.43 130.05
N ILE A 11 -8.56 -79.37 130.16
CA ILE A 11 -9.41 -78.62 129.23
C ILE A 11 -9.05 -77.14 129.26
N GLU A 12 -8.80 -76.57 130.44
CA GLU A 12 -8.42 -75.17 130.59
C GLU A 12 -7.02 -74.89 130.01
N ASN A 13 -6.06 -75.81 130.20
CA ASN A 13 -4.75 -75.74 129.56
C ASN A 13 -4.82 -75.87 128.04
N LEU A 14 -5.69 -76.75 127.52
CA LEU A 14 -5.90 -76.89 126.07
C LEU A 14 -6.60 -75.66 125.48
N LYS A 15 -7.56 -75.05 126.19
CA LYS A 15 -8.17 -73.77 125.79
C LYS A 15 -7.12 -72.64 125.74
N LYS A 16 -6.23 -72.57 126.72
CA LYS A 16 -5.11 -71.61 126.72
C LYS A 16 -4.17 -71.86 125.54
N LYS A 17 -3.79 -73.12 125.26
CA LYS A 17 -2.95 -73.47 124.10
C LYS A 17 -3.63 -73.17 122.77
N LEU A 18 -4.93 -73.44 122.64
CA LEU A 18 -5.72 -73.14 121.45
C LEU A 18 -5.79 -71.63 121.20
N ALA A 19 -6.02 -70.83 122.25
CA ALA A 19 -6.01 -69.38 122.17
C ALA A 19 -4.65 -68.84 121.71
N TRP A 20 -3.55 -69.32 122.31
CA TRP A 20 -2.19 -68.94 121.89
C TRP A 20 -1.85 -69.39 120.47
N ALA A 21 -2.29 -70.56 120.03
CA ALA A 21 -2.08 -71.04 118.66
C ALA A 21 -2.87 -70.19 117.63
N TRP A 22 -4.07 -69.74 117.98
CA TRP A 22 -4.85 -68.83 117.13
C TRP A 22 -4.19 -67.46 117.02
N VAL A 23 -3.72 -66.89 118.14
CA VAL A 23 -2.96 -65.63 118.16
C VAL A 23 -1.73 -65.73 117.27
N TYR A 24 -0.90 -66.79 117.40
CA TYR A 24 0.27 -66.99 116.55
C TYR A 24 -0.06 -67.14 115.05
N ASN A 25 -1.17 -67.80 114.72
CA ASN A 25 -1.58 -67.97 113.32
C ASN A 25 -2.08 -66.64 112.72
N VAL A 26 -2.81 -65.85 113.51
CA VAL A 26 -3.26 -64.51 113.11
C VAL A 26 -2.07 -63.55 113.00
N ASP A 27 -1.13 -63.53 113.95
CA ASP A 27 0.10 -62.74 113.87
C ASP A 27 0.93 -63.09 112.64
N LYS A 28 1.06 -64.38 112.33
CA LYS A 28 1.76 -64.84 111.12
C LYS A 28 1.05 -64.41 109.82
N LYS A 29 -0.28 -64.27 109.83
CA LYS A 29 -1.03 -63.72 108.69
C LYS A 29 -0.87 -62.21 108.60
N ILE A 30 -0.92 -61.50 109.73
CA ILE A 30 -0.73 -60.05 109.81
C ILE A 30 0.68 -59.70 109.33
N GLY A 31 1.73 -60.34 109.85
CA GLY A 31 3.11 -60.09 109.42
C GLY A 31 3.34 -60.35 107.93
N LYS A 32 2.71 -61.39 107.35
CA LYS A 32 2.75 -61.62 105.89
C LYS A 32 2.06 -60.51 105.10
N GLN A 33 0.93 -60.01 105.59
CA GLN A 33 0.21 -58.90 104.95
C GLN A 33 0.98 -57.60 105.07
N GLU A 34 1.57 -57.31 106.23
CA GLU A 34 2.46 -56.15 106.45
C GLU A 34 3.65 -56.19 105.51
N GLU A 35 4.31 -57.33 105.35
CA GLU A 35 5.45 -57.48 104.42
C GLU A 35 5.05 -57.22 102.95
N THR A 36 3.83 -57.64 102.54
CA THR A 36 3.30 -57.29 101.20
C THR A 36 2.93 -55.82 101.07
N LEU A 37 2.47 -55.18 102.16
CA LEU A 37 2.09 -53.78 102.20
C LEU A 37 3.34 -52.88 102.14
N GLU A 38 4.42 -53.26 102.83
CA GLU A 38 5.73 -52.60 102.77
C GLU A 38 6.27 -52.60 101.33
N LYS A 39 6.31 -53.78 100.69
CA LYS A 39 6.75 -53.94 99.29
C LYS A 39 5.91 -53.12 98.29
N LEU A 40 4.62 -52.94 98.57
CA LEU A 40 3.74 -52.10 97.74
C LEU A 40 3.97 -50.62 98.00
N LYS A 41 4.15 -50.20 99.26
CA LYS A 41 4.48 -48.82 99.63
C LYS A 41 5.79 -48.36 98.99
N GLU A 42 6.82 -49.20 98.95
CA GLU A 42 8.09 -48.90 98.27
C GLU A 42 7.95 -48.69 96.76
N ARG A 43 6.92 -49.26 96.11
CA ARG A 43 6.70 -49.11 94.67
C ARG A 43 5.94 -47.83 94.29
N ILE A 44 5.21 -47.23 95.23
CA ILE A 44 4.48 -45.97 95.02
C ILE A 44 5.41 -44.82 94.57
N PRO A 45 6.55 -44.52 95.23
CA PRO A 45 7.42 -43.43 94.82
C PRO A 45 8.02 -43.64 93.42
N ALA A 46 8.37 -44.88 93.05
CA ALA A 46 8.88 -45.20 91.72
C ALA A 46 7.82 -44.96 90.62
N CYS A 47 6.54 -45.23 90.90
CA CYS A 47 5.44 -44.89 90.00
C CYS A 47 5.20 -43.38 89.94
N GLN A 48 5.29 -42.68 91.08
CA GLN A 48 5.11 -41.23 91.14
C GLN A 48 6.19 -40.49 90.35
N GLU A 49 7.46 -40.86 90.49
CA GLU A 49 8.55 -40.29 89.69
C GLU A 49 8.33 -40.46 88.18
N ARG A 50 7.76 -41.60 87.75
CA ARG A 50 7.46 -41.83 86.33
C ARG A 50 6.34 -40.92 85.82
N ILE A 51 5.34 -40.65 86.66
CA ILE A 51 4.26 -39.72 86.34
C ILE A 51 4.81 -38.30 86.25
N ASP A 52 5.63 -37.88 87.21
CA ASP A 52 6.22 -36.53 87.25
C ASP A 52 7.17 -36.30 86.04
N ARG A 53 7.97 -37.30 85.67
CA ARG A 53 8.82 -37.23 84.45
C ARG A 53 7.99 -37.09 83.17
N ASN A 54 6.94 -37.89 83.02
CA ASN A 54 6.11 -37.87 81.82
C ASN A 54 5.26 -36.59 81.72
N THR A 55 4.80 -36.04 82.84
CA THR A 55 4.05 -34.78 82.87
C THR A 55 4.94 -33.60 82.45
N ALA A 56 6.20 -33.54 82.91
CA ALA A 56 7.16 -32.53 82.46
C ALA A 56 7.41 -32.59 80.94
N ILE A 57 7.57 -33.80 80.37
CA ILE A 57 7.75 -33.97 78.92
C ILE A 57 6.52 -33.48 78.13
N ILE A 58 5.31 -33.75 78.63
CA ILE A 58 4.07 -33.30 77.98
C ILE A 58 3.96 -31.77 78.01
N GLU A 59 4.35 -31.11 79.10
CA GLU A 59 4.35 -29.64 79.17
C GLU A 59 5.36 -29.01 78.20
N GLU A 60 6.56 -29.58 78.07
CA GLU A 60 7.58 -29.12 77.13
C GLU A 60 7.07 -29.23 75.68
N LEU A 61 6.51 -30.39 75.31
CA LEU A 61 5.94 -30.61 73.97
C LEU A 61 4.75 -29.69 73.67
N ARG A 62 3.93 -29.35 74.67
CA ARG A 62 2.83 -28.38 74.51
C ARG A 62 3.36 -26.98 74.22
N LYS A 63 4.41 -26.53 74.92
CA LYS A 63 5.05 -25.23 74.65
C LYS A 63 5.62 -25.18 73.24
N GLU A 64 6.33 -26.22 72.81
CA GLU A 64 6.87 -26.30 71.45
C GLU A 64 5.76 -26.28 70.38
N PHE A 65 4.65 -26.97 70.64
CA PHE A 65 3.52 -27.01 69.71
C PHE A 65 2.91 -25.62 69.51
N ILE A 66 2.67 -24.87 70.59
CA ILE A 66 2.12 -23.50 70.52
C ILE A 66 3.04 -22.60 69.70
N VAL A 67 4.35 -22.61 69.98
CA VAL A 67 5.32 -21.79 69.24
C VAL A 67 5.37 -22.16 67.76
N LYS A 68 5.33 -23.46 67.42
CA LYS A 68 5.28 -23.91 66.02
C LYS A 68 3.97 -23.50 65.33
N GLU A 69 2.84 -23.55 66.02
CA GLU A 69 1.55 -23.14 65.47
C GLU A 69 1.53 -21.64 65.17
N GLU A 70 2.03 -20.79 66.06
CA GLU A 70 2.15 -19.34 65.84
C GLU A 70 3.10 -19.01 64.68
N ASN A 71 4.26 -19.67 64.62
CA ASN A 71 5.21 -19.50 63.51
C ASN A 71 4.60 -19.91 62.17
N PHE A 72 3.83 -21.02 62.14
CA PHE A 72 3.15 -21.46 60.93
C PHE A 72 2.07 -20.47 60.48
N ARG A 73 1.30 -19.91 61.42
CA ARG A 73 0.30 -18.85 61.13
C ARG A 73 0.98 -17.59 60.56
N SER A 74 2.05 -17.11 61.20
CA SER A 74 2.80 -15.94 60.70
C SER A 74 3.39 -16.18 59.31
N PHE A 75 3.93 -17.38 59.05
CA PHE A 75 4.46 -17.73 57.74
C PHE A 75 3.38 -17.80 56.65
N LEU A 76 2.20 -18.34 56.98
CA LEU A 76 1.04 -18.36 56.08
C LEU A 76 0.55 -16.94 55.74
N GLU A 77 0.48 -16.04 56.71
CA GLU A 77 0.11 -14.64 56.48
C GLU A 77 1.13 -13.93 55.59
N LYS A 78 2.43 -14.02 55.89
CA LYS A 78 3.48 -13.43 55.05
C LYS A 78 3.47 -13.97 53.63
N THR A 79 3.21 -15.27 53.45
CA THR A 79 3.11 -15.89 52.12
C THR A 79 1.90 -15.37 51.34
N ARG A 80 0.75 -15.19 52.01
CA ARG A 80 -0.45 -14.60 51.40
C ARG A 80 -0.24 -13.14 51.03
N GLU A 81 0.40 -12.36 51.88
CA GLU A 81 0.74 -10.95 51.61
C GLU A 81 1.70 -10.81 50.42
N ALA A 82 2.77 -11.62 50.39
CA ALA A 82 3.71 -11.64 49.28
C ALA A 82 3.02 -12.00 47.95
N ARG A 83 2.09 -12.96 47.97
CA ARG A 83 1.30 -13.34 46.78
C ARG A 83 0.40 -12.21 46.31
N ARG A 84 -0.31 -11.54 47.23
CA ARG A 84 -1.14 -10.36 46.89
C ARG A 84 -0.31 -9.22 46.33
N MET A 85 0.88 -8.96 46.88
CA MET A 85 1.78 -7.92 46.35
C MET A 85 2.28 -8.27 44.95
N LYS A 86 2.62 -9.53 44.68
CA LYS A 86 2.99 -9.97 43.34
C LYS A 86 1.85 -9.78 42.33
N GLU A 87 0.64 -10.24 42.68
CA GLU A 87 -0.54 -10.11 41.80
C GLU A 87 -0.88 -8.64 41.51
N LYS A 88 -0.76 -7.75 42.50
CA LYS A 88 -0.91 -6.29 42.28
C LYS A 88 0.18 -5.72 41.38
N MET A 89 1.45 -6.06 41.64
CA MET A 89 2.56 -5.57 40.83
C MET A 89 2.46 -6.04 39.38
N ASP A 90 2.07 -7.29 39.13
CA ASP A 90 1.83 -7.81 37.79
C ASP A 90 0.66 -7.07 37.10
N HIS A 91 -0.40 -6.73 37.85
CA HIS A 91 -1.54 -5.96 37.33
C HIS A 91 -1.15 -4.52 36.96
N ASP A 92 -0.48 -3.80 37.87
CA ASP A 92 -0.03 -2.42 37.65
C ASP A 92 0.92 -2.33 36.45
N ILE A 93 1.83 -3.31 36.32
CA ILE A 93 2.74 -3.42 35.16
C ILE A 93 1.94 -3.60 33.87
N CYS A 94 0.98 -4.53 33.84
CA CYS A 94 0.16 -4.77 32.65
C CYS A 94 -0.63 -3.51 32.24
N GLU A 95 -1.21 -2.80 33.20
CA GLU A 95 -1.98 -1.58 32.95
C GLU A 95 -1.09 -0.46 32.40
N GLU A 96 0.07 -0.20 33.02
CA GLU A 96 1.00 0.84 32.56
C GLU A 96 1.55 0.56 31.14
N TYR A 97 1.88 -0.70 30.83
CA TYR A 97 2.32 -1.07 29.49
C TYR A 97 1.18 -0.99 28.47
N PHE A 98 -0.05 -1.31 28.86
CA PHE A 98 -1.21 -1.21 27.99
C PHE A 98 -1.52 0.26 27.64
N GLU A 99 -1.51 1.16 28.64
CA GLU A 99 -1.71 2.60 28.41
C GLU A 99 -0.66 3.17 27.46
N LYS A 100 0.63 2.87 27.72
CA LYS A 100 1.73 3.31 26.85
C LYS A 100 1.59 2.78 25.43
N ALA A 101 1.21 1.52 25.26
CA ALA A 101 1.00 0.94 23.93
C ALA A 101 -0.19 1.59 23.20
N SER A 102 -1.30 1.82 23.90
CA SER A 102 -2.52 2.42 23.35
C SER A 102 -2.31 3.85 22.81
N THR A 103 -1.41 4.63 23.43
CA THR A 103 -1.05 5.97 22.91
C THR A 103 -0.32 5.94 21.57
N ILE A 104 0.38 4.85 21.26
CA ILE A 104 1.20 4.73 20.04
C ILE A 104 0.40 4.09 18.91
N CYS A 105 -0.45 3.12 19.22
CA CYS A 105 -1.21 2.34 18.24
C CYS A 105 -2.52 1.84 18.86
N ALA A 106 -3.63 2.00 18.14
CA ALA A 106 -4.92 1.48 18.60
C ALA A 106 -5.00 -0.05 18.42
N GLU A 107 -5.65 -0.75 19.34
CA GLU A 107 -5.76 -2.22 19.33
C GLU A 107 -6.37 -2.77 18.02
N THR A 108 -7.33 -2.04 17.46
CA THR A 108 -7.96 -2.34 16.16
C THR A 108 -6.98 -2.32 14.97
N GLU A 109 -5.93 -1.50 15.03
CA GLU A 109 -4.91 -1.44 13.97
C GLU A 109 -3.96 -2.64 14.04
N VAL A 110 -3.72 -3.19 15.24
CA VAL A 110 -2.93 -4.40 15.46
C VAL A 110 -3.71 -5.65 15.04
N GLU A 111 -5.01 -5.70 15.32
CA GLU A 111 -5.90 -6.76 14.84
C GLU A 111 -6.03 -6.77 13.30
N ALA A 112 -6.15 -5.58 12.68
CA ALA A 112 -6.19 -5.44 11.22
C ALA A 112 -4.91 -5.92 10.52
N LEU A 113 -3.77 -5.91 11.22
CA LEU A 113 -2.48 -6.44 10.74
C LEU A 113 -2.38 -7.98 10.86
N GLY A 114 -3.44 -8.67 11.31
CA GLY A 114 -3.52 -10.12 11.37
C GLY A 114 -3.29 -10.73 12.76
N GLY A 115 -3.27 -9.91 13.81
CA GLY A 115 -2.95 -10.36 15.16
C GLY A 115 -1.48 -10.74 15.34
N VAL A 116 -0.98 -10.70 16.58
CA VAL A 116 0.41 -11.05 16.89
C VAL A 116 0.53 -12.57 17.03
N ASP A 117 0.37 -13.30 15.93
CA ASP A 117 0.67 -14.74 15.87
C ASP A 117 2.18 -15.02 15.71
N GLY A 118 2.99 -13.99 15.50
CA GLY A 118 4.45 -14.07 15.37
C GLY A 118 5.19 -13.63 16.64
N SER A 119 6.27 -14.34 17.00
CA SER A 119 7.21 -13.92 18.06
C SER A 119 7.70 -12.49 17.80
N ILE A 120 7.87 -11.68 18.86
CA ILE A 120 8.43 -10.32 18.83
C ILE A 120 9.72 -10.27 18.00
N GLU A 121 10.49 -11.35 18.02
CA GLU A 121 11.72 -11.54 17.26
C GLU A 121 11.48 -11.50 15.73
N GLN A 122 10.38 -12.09 15.24
CA GLN A 122 10.01 -12.10 13.83
C GLN A 122 9.64 -10.70 13.32
N LEU A 123 8.89 -9.93 14.13
CA LEU A 123 8.55 -8.55 13.82
C LEU A 123 9.81 -7.67 13.81
N SER A 124 10.69 -7.84 14.80
CA SER A 124 11.96 -7.11 14.85
C SER A 124 12.87 -7.41 13.65
N ALA A 125 12.90 -8.68 13.21
CA ALA A 125 13.62 -9.12 12.02
C ALA A 125 13.00 -8.56 10.73
N CYS A 126 11.67 -8.43 10.67
CA CYS A 126 10.97 -7.83 9.54
C CYS A 126 11.27 -6.33 9.44
N ILE A 127 11.24 -5.61 10.57
CA ILE A 127 11.58 -4.18 10.64
C ILE A 127 13.02 -3.95 10.20
N THR A 128 13.97 -4.77 10.67
CA THR A 128 15.38 -4.65 10.25
C THR A 128 15.55 -4.92 8.75
N LYS A 129 14.88 -5.94 8.20
CA LYS A 129 14.87 -6.19 6.75
C LYS A 129 14.30 -5.01 5.95
N LEU A 130 13.19 -4.42 6.40
CA LEU A 130 12.58 -3.25 5.74
C LEU A 130 13.48 -2.02 5.82
N LYS A 131 14.09 -1.74 6.98
CA LYS A 131 15.08 -0.66 7.12
C LYS A 131 16.28 -0.85 6.20
N GLN A 132 16.78 -2.08 6.09
CA GLN A 132 17.87 -2.41 5.16
C GLN A 132 17.46 -2.21 3.69
N LYS A 133 16.23 -2.62 3.30
CA LYS A 133 15.70 -2.35 1.96
C LYS A 133 15.61 -0.86 1.67
N ILE A 134 15.10 -0.06 2.62
CA ILE A 134 15.03 1.41 2.48
C ILE A 134 16.43 1.99 2.28
N GLN A 135 17.42 1.54 3.06
CA GLN A 135 18.81 2.00 2.91
C GLN A 135 19.45 1.59 1.58
N GLN A 136 19.17 0.38 1.09
CA GLN A 136 19.66 -0.08 -0.21
C GLN A 136 19.03 0.74 -1.35
N GLU A 137 17.73 1.01 -1.28
CA GLU A 137 17.01 1.81 -2.27
C GLU A 137 17.43 3.29 -2.22
N SER A 138 17.68 3.87 -1.04
CA SER A 138 18.23 5.22 -0.92
C SER A 138 19.67 5.35 -1.42
N ARG A 139 20.43 4.25 -1.45
CA ARG A 139 21.77 4.21 -2.08
C ARG A 139 21.68 4.06 -3.60
N ARG A 140 20.65 3.36 -4.10
CA ARG A 140 20.40 3.20 -5.54
C ARG A 140 19.90 4.49 -6.19
N TYR A 141 19.04 5.23 -5.48
CA TYR A 141 18.48 6.48 -5.95
C TYR A 141 18.94 7.63 -5.05
N THR A 142 19.93 8.38 -5.52
CA THR A 142 20.44 9.59 -4.84
C THR A 142 19.48 10.77 -4.93
N GLU A 143 18.55 10.75 -5.88
CA GLU A 143 17.56 11.81 -6.05
C GLU A 143 16.40 11.62 -5.07
N THR A 144 16.18 12.63 -4.22
CA THR A 144 15.01 12.71 -3.35
C THR A 144 13.73 12.71 -4.18
N ILE A 145 12.64 12.14 -3.65
CA ILE A 145 11.31 12.13 -4.29
C ILE A 145 10.90 13.55 -4.74
N ASP A 146 11.25 14.58 -3.97
CA ASP A 146 10.96 15.97 -4.31
C ASP A 146 11.76 16.48 -5.53
N ASN A 147 12.98 16.00 -5.75
CA ASN A 147 13.75 16.31 -6.95
C ASN A 147 13.13 15.67 -8.20
N LEU A 148 12.65 14.44 -8.07
CA LEU A 148 11.94 13.74 -9.16
C LEU A 148 10.63 14.44 -9.51
N ARG A 149 9.87 14.90 -8.52
CA ARG A 149 8.66 15.73 -8.73
C ARG A 149 9.01 17.03 -9.44
N ALA A 150 10.03 17.75 -8.98
CA ALA A 150 10.47 18.98 -9.63
C ALA A 150 10.92 18.76 -11.08
N LEU A 151 11.60 17.64 -11.36
CA LEU A 151 12.02 17.27 -12.72
C LEU A 151 10.81 16.94 -13.60
N HIS A 152 9.85 16.18 -13.07
CA HIS A 152 8.60 15.86 -13.75
C HIS A 152 7.84 17.14 -14.13
N ASP A 153 7.66 18.06 -13.18
CA ASP A 153 6.94 19.31 -13.41
C ASP A 153 7.66 20.21 -14.43
N LYS A 154 8.99 20.30 -14.34
CA LYS A 154 9.82 21.03 -15.31
C LYS A 154 9.69 20.42 -16.71
N LYS A 155 9.64 19.10 -16.84
CA LYS A 155 9.40 18.42 -18.13
C LYS A 155 7.96 18.67 -18.63
N GLY A 156 6.97 18.60 -17.75
CA GLY A 156 5.56 18.89 -18.06
C GLY A 156 5.38 20.30 -18.62
N GLN A 157 5.97 21.31 -17.97
CA GLN A 157 5.94 22.70 -18.45
C GLN A 157 6.60 22.85 -19.83
N LYS A 158 7.72 22.17 -20.09
CA LYS A 158 8.38 22.20 -21.42
C LYS A 158 7.49 21.58 -22.50
N ILE A 159 6.80 20.48 -22.19
CA ILE A 159 5.86 19.83 -23.12
C ILE A 159 4.72 20.78 -23.45
N LEU A 160 4.10 21.40 -22.43
CA LEU A 160 3.00 22.34 -22.61
C LEU A 160 3.39 23.53 -23.50
N ARG A 161 4.57 24.13 -23.26
CA ARG A 161 5.09 25.21 -24.10
C ARG A 161 5.28 24.77 -25.55
N LYS A 162 5.85 23.59 -25.79
CA LYS A 162 6.00 23.05 -27.15
C LYS A 162 4.65 22.83 -27.81
N GLN A 163 3.68 22.25 -27.10
CA GLN A 163 2.32 22.03 -27.63
C GLN A 163 1.66 23.34 -28.08
N GLN A 164 1.75 24.41 -27.28
CA GLN A 164 1.23 25.73 -27.65
C GLN A 164 1.91 26.30 -28.90
N ILE A 165 3.24 26.16 -29.00
CA ILE A 165 3.99 26.60 -30.19
C ILE A 165 3.54 25.83 -31.45
N TYR A 166 3.41 24.50 -31.35
CA TYR A 166 2.97 23.69 -32.49
C TYR A 166 1.52 23.97 -32.89
N ALA A 167 0.64 24.29 -31.93
CA ALA A 167 -0.72 24.75 -32.22
C ALA A 167 -0.68 26.04 -33.06
N GLY A 168 0.10 27.04 -32.63
CA GLY A 168 0.25 28.29 -33.38
C GLY A 168 0.87 28.10 -34.77
N PHE A 169 1.81 27.16 -34.94
CA PHE A 169 2.33 26.82 -36.28
C PHE A 169 1.29 26.13 -37.16
N ARG A 170 0.45 25.27 -36.59
CA ARG A 170 -0.64 24.62 -37.32
C ARG A 170 -1.65 25.64 -37.84
N ASP A 171 -1.98 26.66 -37.05
CA ASP A 171 -2.88 27.73 -37.48
C ASP A 171 -2.30 28.54 -38.64
N LYS A 172 -1.01 28.90 -38.56
CA LYS A 172 -0.31 29.58 -39.65
C LYS A 172 -0.25 28.73 -40.92
N LEU A 173 0.04 27.43 -40.79
CA LEU A 173 0.09 26.50 -41.91
C LEU A 173 -1.29 26.39 -42.59
N ASN A 174 -2.36 26.28 -41.80
CA ASN A 174 -3.72 26.25 -42.30
C ASN A 174 -4.09 27.55 -43.02
N ALA A 175 -3.67 28.71 -42.50
CA ALA A 175 -3.89 30.00 -43.16
C ALA A 175 -3.14 30.08 -44.51
N CYS A 176 -1.88 29.64 -44.55
CA CYS A 176 -1.10 29.57 -45.78
C CYS A 176 -1.72 28.64 -46.82
N GLN A 177 -2.18 27.46 -46.41
CA GLN A 177 -2.85 26.50 -47.30
C GLN A 177 -4.12 27.10 -47.90
N LYS A 178 -4.99 27.68 -47.06
CA LYS A 178 -6.20 28.35 -47.53
C LYS A 178 -5.88 29.49 -48.51
N ALA A 179 -4.86 30.30 -48.22
CA ALA A 179 -4.45 31.38 -49.10
C ALA A 179 -3.92 30.87 -50.45
N LEU A 180 -3.19 29.74 -50.45
CA LEU A 180 -2.72 29.06 -51.66
C LEU A 180 -3.89 28.55 -52.48
N ASP A 181 -4.84 27.85 -51.86
CA ASP A 181 -6.02 27.29 -52.53
C ASP A 181 -6.87 28.40 -53.16
N LEU A 182 -7.10 29.51 -52.44
CA LEU A 182 -7.80 30.68 -52.97
C LEU A 182 -7.07 31.30 -54.17
N ARG A 183 -5.74 31.43 -54.09
CA ARG A 183 -4.92 31.95 -55.20
C ARG A 183 -4.98 31.02 -56.41
N TRP A 184 -4.95 29.71 -56.18
CA TRP A 184 -5.05 28.70 -57.23
C TRP A 184 -6.41 28.73 -57.93
N MET A 185 -7.51 28.81 -57.16
CA MET A 185 -8.85 28.98 -57.73
C MET A 185 -8.98 30.27 -58.53
N LYS A 186 -8.42 31.39 -58.03
CA LYS A 186 -8.40 32.66 -58.76
C LYS A 186 -7.59 32.56 -60.05
N PHE A 187 -6.44 31.90 -60.01
CA PHE A 187 -5.62 31.65 -61.19
C PHE A 187 -6.38 30.82 -62.23
N GLN A 188 -6.99 29.70 -61.85
CA GLN A 188 -7.77 28.85 -62.76
C GLN A 188 -8.94 29.62 -63.40
N ARG A 189 -9.68 30.39 -62.59
CA ARG A 189 -10.77 31.24 -63.08
C ARG A 189 -10.26 32.28 -64.08
N ASN A 190 -9.18 32.99 -63.74
CA ASN A 190 -8.59 34.00 -64.61
C ASN A 190 -8.06 33.39 -65.90
N ALA A 191 -7.36 32.27 -65.82
CA ALA A 191 -6.83 31.53 -66.97
C ALA A 191 -7.94 31.15 -67.98
N GLY A 192 -9.07 30.66 -67.47
CA GLY A 192 -10.24 30.34 -68.30
C GLY A 192 -10.91 31.59 -68.90
N LEU A 193 -11.08 32.65 -68.11
CA LEU A 193 -11.65 33.91 -68.58
C LEU A 193 -10.80 34.58 -69.66
N LEU A 194 -9.48 34.66 -69.42
CA LEU A 194 -8.52 35.24 -70.37
C LEU A 194 -8.47 34.42 -71.65
N LYS A 195 -8.44 33.09 -71.58
CA LYS A 195 -8.53 32.22 -72.77
C LYS A 195 -9.78 32.53 -73.59
N ARG A 196 -10.95 32.63 -72.95
CA ARG A 196 -12.22 32.94 -73.64
C ARG A 196 -12.20 34.35 -74.24
N GLN A 197 -11.71 35.34 -73.51
CA GLN A 197 -11.61 36.72 -73.98
C GLN A 197 -10.68 36.83 -75.19
N LEU A 198 -9.53 36.16 -75.14
CA LEU A 198 -8.56 36.10 -76.23
C LEU A 198 -9.18 35.51 -77.49
N THR A 199 -9.85 34.35 -77.38
CA THR A 199 -10.53 33.71 -78.51
C THR A 199 -11.64 34.60 -79.08
N TRP A 200 -12.36 35.34 -78.23
CA TRP A 200 -13.44 36.22 -78.67
C TRP A 200 -12.91 37.43 -79.46
N LEU A 201 -11.95 38.18 -78.91
CA LEU A 201 -11.31 39.32 -79.59
C LEU A 201 -10.62 38.89 -80.90
N PHE A 202 -10.01 37.70 -80.89
CA PHE A 202 -9.36 37.16 -82.07
C PHE A 202 -10.35 36.91 -83.21
N ASN A 203 -11.50 36.30 -82.91
CA ASN A 203 -12.55 36.09 -83.89
C ASN A 203 -13.24 37.39 -84.32
N GLU A 204 -13.32 38.40 -83.46
CA GLU A 204 -13.81 39.73 -83.84
C GLU A 204 -12.95 40.35 -84.94
N HIS A 205 -11.62 40.24 -84.83
CA HIS A 205 -10.69 40.72 -85.85
C HIS A 205 -10.67 39.85 -87.11
N LEU A 206 -10.62 38.52 -86.96
CA LEU A 206 -10.64 37.58 -88.09
C LEU A 206 -11.93 37.64 -88.91
N GLY A 207 -13.07 37.88 -88.25
CA GLY A 207 -14.38 37.99 -88.88
C GLY A 207 -14.46 39.10 -89.93
N LYS A 208 -13.59 40.12 -89.87
CA LYS A 208 -13.49 41.17 -90.90
C LYS A 208 -13.11 40.63 -92.28
N LYS A 209 -12.42 39.49 -92.35
CA LYS A 209 -12.10 38.77 -93.60
C LYS A 209 -12.90 37.46 -93.75
N GLY A 210 -13.93 37.24 -92.94
CA GLY A 210 -14.74 36.02 -92.96
C GLY A 210 -14.00 34.76 -92.49
N ILE A 211 -12.90 34.92 -91.76
CA ILE A 211 -12.08 33.82 -91.20
C ILE A 211 -12.54 33.57 -89.77
N SER A 212 -12.52 32.31 -89.32
CA SER A 212 -12.70 31.96 -87.92
C SER A 212 -11.47 31.25 -87.37
N GLY A 213 -11.20 31.42 -86.07
CA GLY A 213 -10.06 30.81 -85.42
C GLY A 213 -10.39 30.25 -84.03
N HIS A 214 -9.67 29.20 -83.66
CA HIS A 214 -9.70 28.62 -82.33
C HIS A 214 -8.34 28.81 -81.66
N ILE A 215 -8.34 29.31 -80.42
CA ILE A 215 -7.13 29.49 -79.61
C ILE A 215 -7.24 28.55 -78.41
N ASN A 216 -6.25 27.68 -78.28
CA ASN A 216 -6.11 26.79 -77.13
C ASN A 216 -4.80 27.08 -76.39
N VAL A 217 -4.94 27.57 -75.15
CA VAL A 217 -3.83 27.76 -74.21
C VAL A 217 -3.79 26.56 -73.26
N ASP A 218 -2.77 25.73 -73.38
CA ASP A 218 -2.47 24.66 -72.44
C ASP A 218 -1.44 25.13 -71.42
N TYR A 219 -1.94 25.57 -70.26
CA TYR A 219 -1.10 26.04 -69.16
C TYR A 219 -0.28 24.93 -68.49
N LYS A 220 -0.62 23.65 -68.69
CA LYS A 220 0.10 22.52 -68.08
C LYS A 220 1.34 22.15 -68.90
N ASN A 221 1.20 22.11 -70.21
CA ASN A 221 2.29 21.79 -71.13
C ASN A 221 3.02 23.05 -71.65
N GLU A 222 2.55 24.24 -71.25
CA GLU A 222 3.09 25.54 -71.69
C GLU A 222 3.03 25.72 -73.22
N VAL A 223 1.96 25.20 -73.83
CA VAL A 223 1.75 25.23 -75.29
C VAL A 223 0.56 26.12 -75.64
N LEU A 224 0.76 26.99 -76.63
CA LEU A 224 -0.29 27.75 -77.29
C LEU A 224 -0.50 27.18 -78.69
N SER A 225 -1.70 26.68 -78.99
CA SER A 225 -2.09 26.31 -80.35
C SER A 225 -3.12 27.29 -80.91
N VAL A 226 -2.90 27.68 -82.16
CA VAL A 226 -3.77 28.59 -82.92
C VAL A 226 -4.17 27.86 -84.19
N GLU A 227 -5.47 27.72 -84.35
CA GLU A 227 -6.12 26.93 -85.37
C GLU A 227 -7.04 27.85 -86.18
N LEU A 228 -6.96 27.79 -87.52
CA LEU A 228 -7.78 28.64 -88.39
C LEU A 228 -8.67 27.80 -89.30
N THR A 229 -9.84 28.35 -89.61
CA THR A 229 -10.80 27.83 -90.58
C THR A 229 -11.11 28.92 -91.59
N MET A 230 -10.87 28.62 -92.87
CA MET A 230 -11.05 29.56 -93.97
C MET A 230 -12.47 29.47 -94.54
N PRO A 231 -13.05 30.58 -95.05
CA PRO A 231 -14.39 30.57 -95.64
C PRO A 231 -14.50 29.73 -96.92
N GLN A 232 -13.36 29.44 -97.56
CA GLN A 232 -13.26 28.65 -98.79
C GLN A 232 -13.27 27.14 -98.53
N ASP A 233 -13.01 26.73 -97.28
CA ASP A 233 -13.06 25.34 -96.86
C ASP A 233 -14.53 24.99 -96.54
N ALA A 234 -15.25 24.45 -97.52
CA ALA A 234 -16.70 24.17 -97.44
C ALA A 234 -17.10 23.12 -96.39
N SER A 235 -16.12 22.38 -95.84
CA SER A 235 -16.30 21.53 -94.66
C SER A 235 -15.74 22.25 -93.44
N ARG A 236 -16.57 22.45 -92.41
CA ARG A 236 -16.16 23.05 -91.11
C ARG A 236 -15.06 22.27 -90.35
N ASP A 237 -14.54 21.18 -90.93
CA ASP A 237 -13.60 20.24 -90.30
C ASP A 237 -12.12 20.44 -90.69
N THR A 238 -11.80 21.26 -91.71
CA THR A 238 -10.39 21.48 -92.08
C THR A 238 -9.76 22.57 -91.21
N ILE A 239 -9.41 22.18 -90.00
CA ILE A 239 -8.61 23.01 -89.10
C ILE A 239 -7.15 23.00 -89.57
N ARG A 240 -6.59 24.18 -89.90
CA ARG A 240 -5.18 24.32 -90.30
C ARG A 240 -4.37 24.92 -89.16
N ASP A 241 -3.26 24.27 -88.81
CA ASP A 241 -2.20 24.85 -87.98
C ASP A 241 -1.45 25.92 -88.79
N THR A 242 -0.85 26.89 -88.09
CA THR A 242 -0.14 28.06 -88.63
C THR A 242 0.93 27.76 -89.69
N ARG A 243 1.43 26.52 -89.70
CA ARG A 243 2.43 26.01 -90.65
C ARG A 243 1.87 25.81 -92.06
N GLY A 244 0.57 25.53 -92.20
CA GLY A 244 -0.10 25.28 -93.48
C GLY A 244 -0.74 26.51 -94.14
N LEU A 245 -0.53 27.70 -93.57
CA LEU A 245 -1.11 28.96 -94.04
C LEU A 245 -0.23 29.64 -95.11
N SER A 246 -0.86 30.38 -96.03
CA SER A 246 -0.15 31.25 -96.96
C SER A 246 0.56 32.41 -96.24
N GLY A 247 1.54 33.06 -96.89
CA GLY A 247 2.29 34.17 -96.28
C GLY A 247 1.41 35.33 -95.82
N GLY A 248 0.39 35.67 -96.60
CA GLY A 248 -0.57 36.72 -96.24
C GLY A 248 -1.56 36.30 -95.15
N GLU A 249 -2.02 35.04 -95.15
CA GLU A 249 -2.88 34.50 -94.09
C GLU A 249 -2.16 34.49 -92.75
N ARG A 250 -0.90 34.03 -92.73
CA ARG A 250 -0.08 34.01 -91.52
C ARG A 250 0.15 35.42 -90.97
N SER A 251 0.43 36.39 -91.84
CA SER A 251 0.68 37.77 -91.43
C SER A 251 -0.58 38.42 -90.88
N PHE A 252 -1.72 38.25 -91.56
CA PHE A 252 -3.01 38.73 -91.09
C PHE A 252 -3.45 38.09 -89.77
N SER A 253 -3.32 36.76 -89.64
CA SER A 253 -3.67 36.05 -88.39
C SER A 253 -2.77 36.46 -87.23
N THR A 254 -1.47 36.68 -87.49
CA THR A 254 -0.53 37.14 -86.47
C THR A 254 -0.90 38.55 -86.00
N LEU A 255 -1.25 39.46 -86.91
CA LEU A 255 -1.73 40.79 -86.53
C LEU A 255 -3.02 40.73 -85.70
N CYS A 256 -4.00 39.92 -86.12
CA CYS A 256 -5.25 39.75 -85.37
C CYS A 256 -4.99 39.21 -83.95
N PHE A 257 -4.07 38.26 -83.82
CA PHE A 257 -3.68 37.70 -82.52
C PHE A 257 -3.00 38.76 -81.64
N THR A 258 -2.06 39.52 -82.19
CA THR A 258 -1.37 40.62 -81.50
C THR A 258 -2.33 41.72 -81.04
N LEU A 259 -3.27 42.14 -81.89
CA LEU A 259 -4.30 43.12 -81.52
C LEU A 259 -5.22 42.62 -80.41
N SER A 260 -5.53 41.32 -80.40
CA SER A 260 -6.32 40.69 -79.33
C SER A 260 -5.59 40.72 -78.00
N LEU A 261 -4.30 40.38 -77.99
CA LEU A 261 -3.45 40.49 -76.80
C LEU A 261 -3.29 41.93 -76.32
N HIS A 262 -3.17 42.89 -77.25
CA HIS A 262 -3.18 44.30 -76.93
C HIS A 262 -4.49 44.70 -76.22
N GLY A 263 -5.65 44.28 -76.72
CA GLY A 263 -6.94 44.56 -76.07
C GLY A 263 -7.04 44.03 -74.63
N MET A 264 -6.25 43.01 -74.30
CA MET A 264 -6.20 42.39 -72.97
C MET A 264 -5.09 42.92 -72.06
N THR A 265 -4.16 43.73 -72.58
CA THR A 265 -3.01 44.24 -71.83
C THR A 265 -3.12 45.74 -71.63
N GLU A 266 -3.04 46.17 -70.37
CA GLU A 266 -3.01 47.59 -70.00
C GLU A 266 -1.59 48.12 -70.19
N ALA A 267 -1.36 48.85 -71.28
CA ALA A 267 -0.09 49.51 -71.57
C ALA A 267 -0.36 50.95 -72.03
N PRO A 268 0.39 51.95 -71.52
CA PRO A 268 0.15 53.37 -71.82
C PRO A 268 0.48 53.77 -73.26
N PHE A 269 1.34 53.01 -73.94
CA PHE A 269 1.63 53.18 -75.37
C PHE A 269 1.91 51.81 -75.99
N ARG A 270 1.72 51.72 -77.31
CA ARG A 270 1.99 50.53 -78.11
C ARG A 270 2.64 50.97 -79.42
N ALA A 271 3.72 50.28 -79.80
CA ALA A 271 4.42 50.50 -81.05
C ALA A 271 4.34 49.22 -81.90
N MET A 272 4.07 49.36 -83.19
CA MET A 272 4.06 48.27 -84.17
C MET A 272 4.91 48.72 -85.35
N ASP A 273 5.78 47.85 -85.84
CA ASP A 273 6.71 48.11 -86.95
C ASP A 273 6.55 47.05 -88.04
N GLU A 274 6.74 47.43 -89.30
CA GLU A 274 6.71 46.58 -90.51
C GLU A 274 5.59 45.51 -90.57
N PHE A 275 4.38 45.83 -90.11
CA PHE A 275 3.29 44.85 -90.01
C PHE A 275 2.56 44.58 -91.34
N ASP A 276 2.78 45.38 -92.39
CA ASP A 276 2.06 45.37 -93.66
C ASP A 276 2.84 44.74 -94.83
N VAL A 277 4.07 44.27 -94.62
CA VAL A 277 4.97 43.74 -95.67
C VAL A 277 4.36 42.59 -96.49
N PHE A 278 3.41 41.84 -95.93
CA PHE A 278 2.75 40.70 -96.57
C PHE A 278 1.20 40.79 -96.53
N MET A 279 0.62 41.97 -96.28
CA MET A 279 -0.84 42.14 -96.08
C MET A 279 -1.62 42.66 -97.27
#